data_AF-A0A9W3X1J3-F1
#
_entry.id   AF-A0A9W3X1J3-F1
#
_cell.length_a   1.000
_cell.length_b   1.000
_cell.length_c   1.000
_cell.angle_alpha   90.00
_cell.angle_beta   90.00
_cell.angle_gamma   90.00
#
_symmetry.space_group_name_H-M   'P 1'
#
loop_
_entity.id
_entity.type
_entity.pdbx_description
1 polymer ?
#
loop_
_entity_poly.entity_id
_entity_poly.type
_entity_poly.pdbx_seq_one_letter_code
_entity_poly.pdbx_strand_id
1 'polypeptide(L)' 'MLQSNLKQIVDTKGLRYGFIAKKVGIANSTMTNLLQGGTPTLLVAIRIAKVLDMRVEDIWIEKIRRIHNEI' A
#
# COMPACT_ATOMS: atom_id res chain seq x y z
N MET A 1 13.51 -6.28 4.68
CA MET A 1 12.13 -6.79 4.82
C MET A 1 11.21 -5.84 4.06
N LEU A 2 10.28 -6.33 3.25
CA LEU A 2 9.34 -5.49 2.52
C LEU A 2 8.31 -4.90 3.49
N GLN A 3 8.03 -3.60 3.35
CA GLN A 3 7.01 -2.89 4.10
C GLN A 3 6.03 -2.24 3.12
N SER A 4 4.74 -2.23 3.46
CA SER A 4 3.73 -1.53 2.66
C SER A 4 3.97 -0.02 2.70
N ASN A 5 3.95 0.61 1.54
CA ASN A 5 4.01 2.05 1.29
C ASN A 5 2.61 2.62 0.93
N LEU A 6 1.58 1.77 0.91
CA LEU A 6 0.26 2.10 0.38
C LEU A 6 -0.37 3.32 1.07
N LYS A 7 -0.22 3.43 2.40
CA LYS A 7 -0.79 4.57 3.13
C LYS A 7 -0.21 5.90 2.67
N GLN A 8 1.11 5.99 2.54
CA GLN A 8 1.78 7.21 2.12
C GLN A 8 1.40 7.60 0.68
N ILE A 9 1.27 6.62 -0.21
CA ILE A 9 0.81 6.82 -1.59
C ILE A 9 -0.61 7.41 -1.61
N VAL A 10 -1.53 6.79 -0.87
CA VAL A 10 -2.93 7.20 -0.85
C VAL A 10 -3.09 8.58 -0.24
N ASP A 11 -2.39 8.86 0.86
CA ASP A 11 -2.42 10.17 1.52
C ASP A 11 -1.85 11.27 0.61
N THR A 12 -0.76 11.00 -0.12
CA THR A 12 -0.15 11.95 -1.06
C THR A 12 -1.10 12.30 -2.21
N LYS A 13 -1.92 11.35 -2.68
CA LYS A 13 -2.93 11.59 -3.72
C LYS A 13 -4.20 12.27 -3.20
N GLY A 14 -4.37 12.43 -1.88
CA GLY A 14 -5.54 13.07 -1.28
C GLY A 14 -6.86 12.31 -1.48
N LEU A 15 -6.80 11.02 -1.81
CA LEU A 15 -7.97 10.21 -2.13
C LEU A 15 -8.61 9.62 -0.86
N ARG A 16 -9.94 9.71 -0.77
CA ARG A 16 -10.69 9.09 0.34
C ARG A 16 -10.56 7.58 0.29
N TYR A 17 -10.23 6.95 1.42
CA TYR A 17 -10.00 5.50 1.49
C TYR A 17 -11.22 4.68 1.04
N GLY A 18 -12.43 5.09 1.43
CA GLY A 18 -13.66 4.43 1.01
C GLY A 18 -13.96 4.56 -0.49
N PHE A 19 -13.51 5.65 -1.13
CA PHE A 19 -13.60 5.79 -2.58
C PHE A 19 -12.71 4.76 -3.29
N ILE A 20 -11.47 4.59 -2.81
CA ILE A 20 -10.55 3.60 -3.35
C ILE A 20 -11.07 2.19 -3.09
N ALA A 21 -11.53 1.87 -1.87
CA ALA A 21 -12.09 0.56 -1.53
C ALA A 21 -13.23 0.15 -2.47
N LYS A 22 -14.15 1.09 -2.76
CA LYS A 22 -15.23 0.90 -3.73
C LYS A 22 -14.72 0.64 -5.14
N LYS A 23 -13.73 1.42 -5.63
CA LYS A 23 -13.16 1.26 -6.98
C LYS A 23 -12.36 -0.04 -7.13
N VAL A 24 -11.64 -0.41 -6.08
CA VAL A 24 -10.89 -1.68 -5.98
C VAL A 24 -11.83 -2.85 -5.75
N GLY A 25 -13.08 -2.64 -5.32
CA GLY A 25 -14.06 -3.71 -5.08
C GLY A 25 -13.68 -4.58 -3.87
N ILE A 26 -13.28 -3.95 -2.77
CA ILE A 26 -13.02 -4.58 -1.47
C ILE A 26 -13.80 -3.88 -0.36
N ALA A 27 -13.97 -4.54 0.78
CA ALA A 27 -14.60 -3.93 1.95
C ALA A 27 -13.74 -2.79 2.52
N ASN A 28 -14.38 -1.80 3.15
CA ASN A 28 -13.67 -0.70 3.83
C ASN A 28 -12.74 -1.22 4.92
N SER A 29 -13.14 -2.26 5.67
CA SER A 29 -12.30 -2.90 6.69
C SER A 29 -11.03 -3.50 6.09
N THR A 30 -11.12 -4.13 4.92
CA THR A 30 -9.96 -4.62 4.17
C THR A 30 -9.03 -3.47 3.80
N MET A 31 -9.57 -2.37 3.26
CA MET A 31 -8.75 -1.19 2.95
C MET A 31 -8.04 -0.64 4.19
N THR A 32 -8.74 -0.51 5.33
CA THR A 32 -8.15 -0.06 6.59
C THR A 32 -6.99 -0.97 7.02
N ASN A 33 -7.16 -2.29 6.95
CA ASN A 33 -6.09 -3.24 7.28
C ASN A 33 -4.87 -3.08 6.37
N LEU A 34 -5.08 -2.92 5.06
CA LEU A 34 -3.98 -2.70 4.10
C LEU A 34 -3.22 -1.39 4.38
N LEU A 35 -3.93 -0.32 4.74
CA LEU A 35 -3.33 0.96 5.13
C LEU A 35 -2.54 0.89 6.44
N GLN A 36 -2.83 -0.08 7.30
CA GLN A 36 -2.10 -0.37 8.55
C GLN A 36 -0.90 -1.30 8.34
N GLY A 37 -0.58 -1.66 7.09
CA GLY A 37 0.55 -2.53 6.75
C GLY A 37 0.18 -3.98 6.45
N GLY A 38 -1.12 -4.30 6.38
CA GLY A 38 -1.58 -5.59 5.86
C GLY A 38 -1.10 -5.84 4.43
N THR A 39 -0.81 -7.09 4.11
CA THR A 39 -0.32 -7.49 2.78
C THR A 39 -1.49 -7.85 1.86
N PRO A 40 -1.70 -7.14 0.75
CA PRO A 40 -2.71 -7.52 -0.22
C PRO A 40 -2.29 -8.79 -0.97
N THR A 41 -3.27 -9.57 -1.45
CA THR A 41 -3.00 -10.58 -2.48
C THR A 41 -2.57 -9.90 -3.77
N LEU A 42 -1.86 -10.60 -4.67
CA LEU A 42 -1.39 -10.05 -5.93
C LEU A 42 -2.54 -9.43 -6.77
N LEU A 43 -3.69 -10.11 -6.84
CA LEU A 43 -4.87 -9.61 -7.57
C LEU A 43 -5.41 -8.31 -6.98
N VAL A 44 -5.46 -8.19 -5.65
CA VAL A 44 -5.89 -6.95 -4.98
C VAL A 44 -4.86 -5.85 -5.22
N ALA A 45 -3.56 -6.16 -5.13
CA ALA A 45 -2.48 -5.21 -5.39
C ALA A 45 -2.53 -4.63 -6.81
N ILE A 46 -2.73 -5.48 -7.84
CA ILE A 46 -2.87 -5.04 -9.24
C ILE A 46 -4.07 -4.11 -9.41
N ARG A 47 -5.21 -4.41 -8.75
CA ARG A 47 -6.41 -3.55 -8.82
C ARG A 47 -6.18 -2.21 -8.14
N ILE A 48 -5.51 -2.19 -6.99
CA ILE A 48 -5.11 -0.96 -6.29
C ILE A 48 -4.21 -0.12 -7.19
N ALA A 49 -3.17 -0.73 -7.77
CA ALA A 49 -2.22 -0.05 -8.64
C ALA A 49 -2.90 0.61 -9.84
N LYS A 50 -3.87 -0.07 -10.48
CA LYS A 50 -4.69 0.49 -11.55
C LYS A 50 -5.54 1.68 -11.09
N VAL A 51 -6.18 1.58 -9.93
CA VAL A 51 -7.02 2.67 -9.39
C VAL A 51 -6.19 3.90 -9.00
N LEU A 52 -4.96 3.67 -8.55
CA LEU A 52 -4.05 4.73 -8.14
C LEU A 52 -3.14 5.22 -9.27
N ASP A 53 -3.25 4.66 -10.48
CA ASP A 53 -2.39 4.96 -11.62
C ASP A 53 -0.90 4.91 -11.27
N MET A 54 -0.45 3.72 -10.87
CA MET A 54 0.94 3.46 -10.48
C MET A 54 1.35 2.01 -10.76
N ARG A 55 2.63 1.70 -10.54
CA ARG A 55 3.11 0.32 -10.67
C ARG A 55 2.73 -0.49 -9.44
N VAL A 56 2.51 -1.79 -9.62
CA VAL A 56 2.16 -2.66 -8.50
C VAL A 56 3.31 -2.79 -7.50
N GLU A 57 4.56 -2.71 -7.96
CA GLU A 57 5.74 -2.82 -7.10
C GLU A 57 5.86 -1.64 -6.13
N ASP A 58 5.37 -0.45 -6.50
CA ASP A 58 5.45 0.77 -5.68
C ASP A 58 4.68 0.66 -4.35
N ILE A 59 3.77 -0.32 -4.26
CA ILE A 59 3.05 -0.65 -3.02
C ILE A 59 4.00 -1.07 -1.91
N TRP A 60 5.21 -1.57 -2.23
CA TRP A 60 6.18 -2.02 -1.24
C TRP A 60 7.50 -1.27 -1.33
N ILE A 61 8.15 -1.12 -0.18
CA ILE A 61 9.49 -0.57 -0.06
C ILE A 61 10.41 -1.57 0.66
N GLU A 62 11.66 -1.65 0.24
CA GLU A 62 12.68 -2.42 0.93
C GLU A 62 13.18 -1.67 2.15
N LYS A 63 12.91 -2.19 3.34
CA LYS A 63 13.53 -1.69 4.56
C LYS A 63 14.97 -2.20 4.62
N ILE A 64 15.91 -1.34 4.25
CA ILE A 64 17.35 -1.56 4.47
C ILE A 64 17.61 -1.45 5.98
N ARG A 65 18.11 -2.52 6.60
CA ARG A 65 18.65 -2.42 7.97
C ARG A 65 19.95 -1.63 7.87
N ARG A 66 19.97 -0.41 8.43
CA ARG A 66 21.25 0.22 8.80
C ARG A 66 21.84 -0.62 9.92
N ILE A 67 22.88 -1.37 9.62
CA ILE A 67 23.77 -1.92 10.64
C ILE A 67 24.57 -0.72 11.12
N HIS A 68 24.22 -0.17 12.29
CA HIS A 68 25.12 0.73 12.96
C HIS A 68 26.28 -0.14 13.45
N ASN A 69 27.41 -0.09 12.74
CA ASN A 69 28.67 -0.51 13.31
C ASN A 69 29.08 0.61 14.25
N GLU A 70 28.93 0.38 15.55
CA GLU A 70 29.59 1.18 16.58
C GLU A 70 31.10 0.99 16.37
N ILE A 71 31.79 2.08 16.05
CA ILE A 71 33.26 2.20 16.08
C ILE A 71 33.63 2.65 17.48
#